data_AF-A0A2P8GIT5-F1
#
_entry.id   AF-A0A2P8GIT5-F1
#
_cell.length_a   1.000
_cell.length_b   1.000
_cell.length_c   1.000
_cell.angle_alpha   90.00
_cell.angle_beta   90.00
_cell.angle_gamma   90.00
#
_symmetry.space_group_name_H-M   'P 1'
#
loop_
_entity.id
_entity.type
_entity.pdbx_description
1 polymer ?
#
loop_
_entity_poly.entity_id
_entity_poly.type
_entity_poly.pdbx_seq_one_letter_code
_entity_poly.pdbx_strand_id
1 'polypeptide(L)'
;MQIPSAESLIFTPVTTYSYLPVYELSIYPAVSKWQRYRTKSYIFEYSNITKPMNSPLHLYKAEFFKTLGHSVRLAILDALRDGPLSVTELQAVIQADQSILSQHLAKLRVMKFVSSRRERTTIYYDVPDREIYQFLDLAKNIYVRQLRQSEEMLKELAPSEE
;
A
#
# COMPACT_ATOMS: atom_id res chain seq x y z
N MET A 1 15.87 -8.61 51.32
CA MET A 1 14.59 -8.11 51.84
C MET A 1 14.16 -6.96 50.94
N GLN A 2 12.86 -6.90 50.62
CA GLN A 2 12.13 -5.90 49.81
C GLN A 2 12.28 -5.95 48.27
N ILE A 3 11.24 -6.54 47.66
CA ILE A 3 10.69 -6.22 46.34
C ILE A 3 9.99 -4.85 46.44
N PRO A 4 10.10 -3.92 45.47
CA PRO A 4 9.17 -2.81 45.38
C PRO A 4 7.99 -3.09 44.45
N SER A 5 6.86 -2.54 44.88
CA SER A 5 5.46 -2.76 44.52
C SER A 5 5.08 -2.28 43.12
N ALA A 6 4.12 -2.99 42.53
CA ALA A 6 3.30 -2.50 41.44
C ALA A 6 2.38 -1.38 41.94
N GLU A 7 2.37 -0.24 41.25
CA GLU A 7 1.19 0.63 41.05
C GLU A 7 1.61 1.90 40.29
N SER A 8 1.21 1.99 39.03
CA SER A 8 0.69 3.24 38.42
C SER A 8 0.26 2.93 36.99
N LEU A 9 -1.01 2.55 36.87
CA LEU A 9 -1.79 2.74 35.65
C LEU A 9 -1.74 4.23 35.28
N ILE A 10 -1.12 4.56 34.16
CA ILE A 10 -1.42 5.80 33.43
C ILE A 10 -1.75 5.44 31.99
N PHE A 11 -2.86 6.01 31.57
CA PHE A 11 -3.67 5.75 30.41
C PHE A 11 -3.15 6.54 29.17
N THR A 12 -3.07 5.87 28.02
CA THR A 12 -3.07 6.35 26.60
C THR A 12 -1.84 7.08 26.01
N PRO A 13 -1.70 7.19 24.65
CA PRO A 13 -2.40 6.52 23.53
C PRO A 13 -1.48 5.82 22.49
N VAL A 14 -2.12 5.11 21.55
CA VAL A 14 -1.62 4.53 20.30
C VAL A 14 -0.61 5.42 19.56
N THR A 15 0.55 4.84 19.23
CA THR A 15 1.40 5.28 18.10
C THR A 15 2.25 4.11 17.56
N THR A 16 1.99 3.75 16.31
CA THR A 16 2.95 3.27 15.28
C THR A 16 4.01 2.23 15.67
N TYR A 17 3.75 0.95 15.36
CA TYR A 17 4.83 -0.01 15.08
C TYR A 17 5.26 0.14 13.61
N SER A 18 6.10 1.14 13.38
CA SER A 18 6.97 1.22 12.21
C SER A 18 8.10 0.21 12.43
N TYR A 19 8.29 -0.68 11.46
CA TYR A 19 9.46 -1.53 11.23
C TYR A 19 10.70 -1.17 12.07
N LEU A 20 11.09 -2.05 12.99
CA LEU A 20 12.45 -2.07 13.53
C LEU A 20 13.26 -3.21 12.89
N PRO A 21 14.57 -2.98 12.65
CA PRO A 21 15.36 -3.67 11.65
C PRO A 21 16.04 -4.92 12.22
N VAL A 22 16.25 -5.94 11.40
CA VAL A 22 16.90 -7.20 11.78
C VAL A 22 18.43 -7.02 11.80
N TYR A 23 18.98 -6.22 12.72
CA TYR A 23 20.43 -6.19 12.97
C TYR A 23 20.72 -5.94 14.45
N GLU A 24 21.08 -7.01 15.17
CA GLU A 24 22.07 -7.13 16.26
C GLU A 24 21.69 -8.26 17.24
N LEU A 25 22.01 -9.48 16.83
CA LEU A 25 22.01 -10.69 17.64
C LEU A 25 23.31 -10.83 18.46
N SER A 26 23.82 -9.74 19.05
CA SER A 26 25.12 -9.75 19.74
C SER A 26 25.07 -9.63 21.27
N ILE A 27 23.90 -9.72 21.91
CA ILE A 27 23.79 -9.62 23.39
C ILE A 27 23.18 -10.89 24.03
N TYR A 28 23.55 -12.07 23.53
CA TYR A 28 23.35 -13.32 24.29
C TYR A 28 24.59 -14.21 24.20
N PRO A 29 25.56 -14.06 25.11
CA PRO A 29 26.58 -15.07 25.30
C PRO A 29 25.96 -16.25 26.07
N ALA A 30 26.31 -17.47 25.66
CA ALA A 30 26.02 -18.74 26.35
C ALA A 30 24.74 -19.52 25.98
N VAL A 31 24.51 -19.78 24.69
CA VAL A 31 23.75 -20.99 24.27
C VAL A 31 24.58 -21.84 23.29
N SER A 32 25.83 -22.12 23.65
CA SER A 32 26.76 -22.95 22.86
C SER A 32 27.03 -24.32 23.50
N LYS A 33 25.99 -25.01 24.00
CA LYS A 33 26.16 -26.37 24.57
C LYS A 33 24.91 -27.27 24.57
N TRP A 34 23.95 -27.05 23.69
CA TRP A 34 22.79 -27.93 23.53
C TRP A 34 22.63 -28.37 22.09
N GLN A 35 23.59 -29.17 21.59
CA GLN A 35 23.53 -29.77 20.25
C GLN A 35 23.59 -31.29 20.27
N ARG A 36 23.21 -31.93 21.38
CA ARG A 36 23.31 -33.38 21.51
C ARG A 36 22.33 -33.94 22.54
N TYR A 37 21.03 -33.98 22.22
CA TYR A 37 20.11 -35.06 22.63
C TYR A 37 18.89 -35.02 21.71
N ARG A 38 18.86 -35.98 20.80
CA ARG A 38 17.71 -36.28 19.95
C ARG A 38 16.99 -37.47 20.60
N THR A 39 15.88 -37.24 21.32
CA THR A 39 14.71 -38.14 21.34
C THR A 39 13.53 -37.56 22.13
N LYS A 40 12.44 -37.36 21.38
CA LYS A 40 11.00 -37.48 21.73
C LYS A 40 10.39 -36.46 22.71
N SER A 41 9.31 -35.83 22.23
CA SER A 41 8.38 -34.92 22.94
C SER A 41 8.74 -33.43 23.03
N TYR A 42 9.22 -32.83 21.94
CA TYR A 42 9.05 -31.38 21.68
C TYR A 42 8.59 -31.14 20.24
N ILE A 43 7.66 -31.97 19.76
CA ILE A 43 6.73 -31.59 18.70
C ILE A 43 5.35 -31.65 19.33
N PHE A 44 4.92 -30.52 19.90
CA PHE A 44 3.51 -30.20 19.96
C PHE A 44 3.40 -28.73 19.56
N GLU A 45 2.70 -28.48 18.45
CA GLU A 45 2.19 -27.16 18.06
C GLU A 45 3.15 -26.06 17.58
N TYR A 46 3.97 -26.32 16.56
CA TYR A 46 4.28 -25.25 15.59
C TYR A 46 4.14 -25.68 14.12
N SER A 47 3.62 -26.89 13.86
CA SER A 47 3.46 -27.41 12.50
C SER A 47 2.20 -26.91 11.77
N ASN A 48 1.41 -25.99 12.35
CA ASN A 48 0.19 -25.43 11.73
C ASN A 48 -0.01 -23.91 11.96
N ILE A 49 0.95 -23.18 12.56
CA ILE A 49 0.79 -21.74 12.83
C ILE A 49 1.53 -20.95 11.75
N THR A 50 0.74 -20.41 10.82
CA THR A 50 1.12 -19.49 9.73
C THR A 50 1.91 -20.09 8.57
N LYS A 51 1.20 -20.82 7.68
CA LYS A 51 1.39 -20.49 6.25
C LYS A 51 1.16 -18.98 6.17
N PRO A 52 2.12 -18.12 5.77
CA PRO A 52 1.86 -16.69 5.73
C PRO A 52 0.61 -16.51 4.89
N MET A 53 -0.44 -15.92 5.48
CA MET A 53 -1.76 -15.75 4.88
C MET A 53 -1.71 -14.86 3.62
N ASN A 54 -0.52 -14.39 3.28
CA ASN A 54 -0.20 -13.60 2.12
C ASN A 54 0.59 -14.48 1.14
N SER A 55 -0.13 -15.10 0.20
CA SER A 55 0.51 -15.58 -1.03
C SER A 55 1.39 -14.46 -1.61
N PRO A 56 2.58 -14.73 -2.17
CA PRO A 56 3.39 -13.70 -2.84
C PRO A 56 2.57 -12.87 -3.85
N LEU A 57 1.56 -13.48 -4.47
CA LEU A 57 0.61 -12.80 -5.34
C LEU A 57 -0.26 -11.77 -4.59
N HIS A 58 -0.74 -12.07 -3.39
CA HIS A 58 -1.51 -11.12 -2.58
C HIS A 58 -0.67 -9.92 -2.15
N LEU A 59 0.60 -10.13 -1.78
CA LEU A 59 1.52 -9.04 -1.45
C LEU A 59 1.76 -8.12 -2.64
N TYR A 60 1.99 -8.72 -3.82
CA TYR A 60 2.15 -7.96 -5.06
C TYR A 60 0.90 -7.14 -5.39
N LYS A 61 -0.29 -7.75 -5.32
CA LYS A 61 -1.57 -7.04 -5.53
C LYS A 61 -1.76 -5.90 -4.54
N ALA A 62 -1.41 -6.08 -3.26
CA ALA A 62 -1.52 -5.03 -2.26
C ALA A 62 -0.64 -3.83 -2.59
N GLU A 63 0.63 -4.04 -2.96
CA GLU A 63 1.53 -2.94 -3.36
C GLU A 63 1.12 -2.29 -4.69
N PHE A 64 0.56 -3.06 -5.62
CA PHE A 64 -0.05 -2.56 -6.85
C PHE A 64 -1.21 -1.60 -6.53
N PHE A 65 -2.19 -2.03 -5.73
CA PHE A 65 -3.32 -1.21 -5.34
C PHE A 65 -2.92 -0.01 -4.48
N LYS A 66 -1.97 -0.17 -3.56
CA LYS A 66 -1.41 0.93 -2.77
C LYS A 66 -0.76 2.00 -3.65
N THR A 67 -0.15 1.60 -4.76
CA THR A 67 0.37 2.55 -5.74
C THR A 67 -0.76 3.26 -6.49
N LEU A 68 -1.83 2.58 -6.86
CA LEU A 68 -2.97 3.24 -7.51
C LEU A 68 -3.84 4.08 -6.55
N GLY A 69 -3.83 3.78 -5.24
CA GLY A 69 -4.67 4.43 -4.23
C GLY A 69 -4.30 5.87 -3.85
N HIS A 70 -3.81 6.68 -4.78
CA HIS A 70 -3.53 8.11 -4.56
C HIS A 70 -4.11 8.95 -5.70
N SER A 71 -4.87 9.98 -5.35
CA SER A 71 -5.62 10.83 -6.29
C SER A 71 -4.75 11.38 -7.43
N VAL A 72 -3.60 11.99 -7.10
CA VAL A 72 -2.69 12.56 -8.10
C VAL A 72 -2.13 11.51 -9.06
N ARG A 73 -1.89 10.28 -8.58
CA ARG A 73 -1.37 9.20 -9.44
C ARG A 73 -2.42 8.71 -10.42
N LEU A 74 -3.68 8.63 -9.99
CA LEU A 74 -4.80 8.33 -10.89
C LEU A 74 -4.99 9.45 -11.92
N ALA A 75 -4.93 10.72 -11.48
CA ALA A 75 -5.03 11.87 -12.38
C ALA A 75 -3.92 11.89 -13.43
N ILE A 76 -2.68 11.53 -13.07
CA ILE A 76 -1.58 11.36 -14.04
C ILE A 76 -1.91 10.28 -15.06
N LEU A 77 -2.38 9.10 -14.62
CA LEU A 77 -2.70 8.02 -15.54
C LEU A 77 -3.81 8.44 -16.51
N ASP A 78 -4.88 9.04 -16.01
CA ASP A 78 -5.99 9.53 -16.84
C ASP A 78 -5.55 10.63 -17.81
N ALA A 79 -4.69 11.56 -17.41
CA ALA A 79 -4.14 12.60 -18.30
C ALA A 79 -3.30 12.02 -19.44
N LEU A 80 -2.64 10.87 -19.23
CA LEU A 80 -1.83 10.19 -20.25
C LEU A 80 -2.66 9.32 -21.21
N ARG A 81 -4.00 9.25 -21.04
CA ARG A 81 -4.87 8.39 -21.86
C ARG A 81 -4.81 8.76 -23.34
N ASP A 82 -4.78 10.05 -23.63
CA ASP A 82 -4.78 10.59 -25.00
C ASP A 82 -3.38 10.65 -25.63
N GLY A 83 -2.33 10.38 -24.85
CA GLY A 83 -0.97 10.27 -25.36
C GLY A 83 0.10 10.73 -24.38
N PRO A 84 1.37 10.72 -24.84
CA PRO A 84 2.50 11.06 -23.99
C PRO A 84 2.54 12.54 -23.63
N LEU A 85 2.76 12.86 -22.34
CA LEU A 85 2.86 14.23 -21.84
C LEU A 85 4.16 14.44 -21.05
N SER A 86 4.69 15.66 -21.11
CA SER A 86 5.78 16.13 -20.26
C SER A 86 5.29 16.54 -18.87
N VAL A 87 6.22 16.70 -17.93
CA VAL A 87 5.87 17.14 -16.55
C VAL A 87 5.19 18.51 -16.55
N THR A 88 5.61 19.42 -17.45
CA THR A 88 5.03 20.76 -17.57
C THR A 88 3.61 20.72 -18.11
N GLU A 89 3.33 19.85 -19.09
CA GLU A 89 1.96 19.62 -19.59
C GLU A 89 1.07 18.98 -18.52
N LEU A 90 1.59 17.98 -17.81
CA LEU A 90 0.88 17.36 -16.69
C LEU A 90 0.57 18.37 -15.58
N GLN A 91 1.47 19.31 -15.30
CA GLN A 91 1.24 20.39 -14.35
C GLN A 91 0.09 21.29 -14.79
N ALA A 92 -0.01 21.62 -16.08
CA ALA A 92 -1.11 22.43 -16.60
C ALA A 92 -2.46 21.72 -16.49
N VAL A 93 -2.50 20.40 -16.71
CA VAL A 93 -3.74 19.60 -16.64
C VAL A 93 -4.17 19.32 -15.20
N ILE A 94 -3.24 18.94 -14.33
CA ILE A 94 -3.53 18.44 -12.99
C ILE A 94 -3.50 19.57 -11.93
N GLN A 95 -2.91 20.73 -12.27
CA GLN A 95 -2.77 21.88 -11.38
C GLN A 95 -2.04 21.54 -10.06
N ALA A 96 -1.04 20.67 -10.14
CA ALA A 96 -0.19 20.27 -9.02
C ALA A 96 1.25 20.72 -9.23
N ASP A 97 1.98 20.97 -8.15
CA ASP A 97 3.37 21.41 -8.23
C ASP A 97 4.26 20.40 -8.95
N GLN A 98 5.19 20.92 -9.75
CA GLN A 98 6.12 20.11 -10.54
C GLN A 98 6.94 19.13 -9.69
N SER A 99 7.35 19.54 -8.49
CA SER A 99 8.09 18.70 -7.54
C SER A 99 7.25 17.49 -7.08
N ILE A 100 5.98 17.74 -6.74
CA ILE A 100 5.02 16.72 -6.30
C ILE A 100 4.74 15.74 -7.45
N LEU A 101 4.48 16.26 -8.66
CA LEU A 101 4.27 15.43 -9.85
C LEU A 101 5.50 14.57 -10.16
N SER A 102 6.71 15.12 -10.06
CA SER A 102 7.95 14.37 -10.30
C SER A 102 8.12 13.22 -9.31
N GLN A 103 7.77 13.42 -8.04
CA GLN A 103 7.80 12.38 -7.02
C GLN A 103 6.77 11.26 -7.33
N HIS A 104 5.55 11.63 -7.72
CA HIS A 104 4.53 10.65 -8.11
C HIS A 104 4.91 9.87 -9.37
N LEU A 105 5.44 10.54 -10.39
CA LEU A 105 5.95 9.92 -11.61
C LEU A 105 7.10 8.96 -11.31
N ALA A 106 8.01 9.31 -10.39
CA ALA A 106 9.08 8.40 -9.97
C ALA A 106 8.52 7.11 -9.37
N LYS A 107 7.51 7.19 -8.50
CA LYS A 107 6.86 6.01 -7.91
C LYS A 107 6.11 5.18 -8.98
N LEU A 108 5.41 5.84 -9.90
CA LEU A 108 4.71 5.17 -11.00
C LEU A 108 5.67 4.44 -11.94
N ARG A 109 6.86 5.01 -12.21
CA ARG A 109 7.92 4.35 -13.00
C ARG A 109 8.46 3.11 -12.31
N VAL A 110 8.72 3.16 -11.00
CA VAL A 110 9.21 2.00 -10.23
C VAL A 110 8.24 0.83 -10.34
N MET A 111 6.93 1.12 -10.30
CA MET A 111 5.87 0.13 -10.45
C MET A 111 5.49 -0.15 -11.91
N LYS A 112 6.20 0.42 -12.88
CA LYS A 112 6.03 0.24 -14.33
C LYS A 112 4.66 0.66 -14.89
N PHE A 113 3.91 1.48 -14.17
CA PHE A 113 2.66 2.07 -14.68
C PHE A 113 2.90 3.11 -15.77
N VAL A 114 4.05 3.78 -15.72
CA VAL A 114 4.45 4.76 -16.73
C VAL A 114 5.87 4.47 -17.19
N SER A 115 6.11 4.76 -18.46
CA SER A 115 7.41 4.80 -19.10
C SER A 115 7.83 6.25 -19.33
N SER A 116 9.11 6.49 -19.60
CA SER A 116 9.60 7.83 -19.94
C SER A 116 10.53 7.77 -21.13
N ARG A 117 10.36 8.70 -22.08
CA ARG A 117 11.25 8.91 -23.22
C ARG A 117 11.79 10.33 -23.20
N ARG A 118 13.08 10.50 -23.48
CA ARG A 118 13.68 11.82 -23.62
C ARG A 118 13.66 12.23 -25.09
N GLU A 119 13.11 13.40 -25.36
CA GLU A 119 13.10 14.03 -26.67
C GLU A 119 13.75 15.41 -26.54
N ARG A 120 14.96 15.55 -27.12
CA ARG A 120 15.82 16.73 -26.95
C ARG A 120 16.10 17.01 -25.45
N THR A 121 15.54 18.10 -24.94
CA THR A 121 15.66 18.56 -23.56
C THR A 121 14.50 18.14 -22.66
N THR A 122 13.40 17.64 -23.24
CA THR A 122 12.15 17.37 -22.54
C THR A 122 11.96 15.87 -22.32
N ILE A 123 11.45 15.48 -21.15
CA ILE A 123 11.08 14.10 -20.84
C ILE A 123 9.56 13.98 -20.97
N TYR A 124 9.12 13.05 -21.81
CA TYR A 124 7.72 12.69 -21.99
C TYR A 124 7.44 11.36 -21.29
N TYR A 125 6.28 11.27 -20.66
CA TYR A 125 5.78 10.09 -19.98
C TYR A 125 4.64 9.49 -20.78
N ASP A 126 4.53 8.17 -20.81
CA ASP A 126 3.45 7.44 -21.48
C ASP A 126 3.11 6.17 -20.68
N VAL A 127 1.89 5.67 -20.83
CA VAL A 127 1.44 4.43 -20.22
C VAL A 127 1.70 3.27 -21.19
N PRO A 128 2.63 2.35 -20.88
CA PRO A 128 3.02 1.29 -21.79
C PRO A 128 1.92 0.23 -21.99
N ASP A 129 1.14 -0.04 -20.95
CA ASP A 129 0.06 -1.02 -20.95
C ASP A 129 -1.29 -0.31 -20.86
N ARG A 130 -2.01 -0.22 -21.99
CA ARG A 130 -3.31 0.46 -22.06
C ARG A 130 -4.45 -0.33 -21.42
N GLU A 131 -4.26 -1.60 -21.03
CA GLU A 131 -5.27 -2.36 -20.29
C GLU A 131 -5.55 -1.75 -18.90
N ILE A 132 -4.59 -0.97 -18.35
CA ILE A 132 -4.79 -0.25 -17.09
C ILE A 132 -6.01 0.67 -17.15
N TYR A 133 -6.31 1.27 -18.30
CA TYR A 133 -7.45 2.15 -18.47
C TYR A 133 -8.77 1.40 -18.33
N GLN A 134 -8.87 0.21 -18.92
CA GLN A 134 -10.04 -0.65 -18.77
C GLN A 134 -10.23 -1.07 -17.31
N PHE A 135 -9.13 -1.38 -16.62
CA PHE A 135 -9.14 -1.68 -15.19
C PHE A 135 -9.66 -0.49 -14.36
N LEU A 136 -9.16 0.72 -14.60
CA LEU A 136 -9.58 1.93 -13.90
C LEU A 136 -11.06 2.26 -14.16
N ASP A 137 -11.50 2.10 -15.41
CA ASP A 137 -12.89 2.33 -15.81
C ASP A 137 -13.83 1.30 -15.14
N LEU A 138 -13.42 0.03 -15.07
CA LEU A 138 -14.15 -1.02 -14.34
C LEU A 138 -14.24 -0.71 -12.84
N ALA A 139 -13.13 -0.29 -12.23
CA ALA A 139 -13.08 0.09 -10.81
C ALA A 139 -14.04 1.25 -10.53
N LYS A 140 -14.05 2.29 -11.37
CA LYS A 140 -15.00 3.40 -11.31
C LYS A 140 -16.45 2.91 -11.39
N ASN A 141 -16.75 2.01 -12.32
CA ASN A 141 -18.10 1.48 -12.48
C ASN A 141 -18.56 0.67 -11.26
N ILE A 142 -17.67 -0.10 -10.63
CA ILE A 142 -17.95 -0.80 -9.37
C ILE A 142 -18.27 0.21 -8.26
N TYR A 143 -17.44 1.24 -8.12
CA TYR A 143 -17.62 2.28 -7.10
C TYR A 143 -18.95 3.04 -7.26
N VAL A 144 -19.30 3.44 -8.48
CA VAL A 144 -20.57 4.11 -8.77
C VAL A 144 -21.78 3.23 -8.39
N ARG A 145 -21.72 1.92 -8.66
CA ARG A 145 -22.80 1.01 -8.25
C ARG A 145 -22.94 0.91 -6.73
N GLN A 146 -21.83 0.84 -6.00
CA GLN A 146 -21.84 0.80 -4.53
C GLN A 146 -22.41 2.08 -3.91
N LEU A 147 -22.07 3.23 -4.48
CA LEU A 147 -22.63 4.52 -4.03
C LEU A 147 -24.15 4.57 -4.23
N ARG A 148 -24.65 4.15 -5.40
CA ARG A 148 -26.10 4.12 -5.67
C ARG A 148 -26.87 3.23 -4.69
N GLN A 149 -26.34 2.03 -4.42
CA GLN A 149 -26.94 1.10 -3.45
C GLN A 149 -27.00 1.72 -2.04
N SER A 150 -25.96 2.48 -1.68
CA SER A 150 -25.91 3.17 -0.38
C SER A 150 -26.93 4.32 -0.32
N GLU A 151 -27.10 5.07 -1.40
CA GLU A 151 -28.11 6.15 -1.51
C GLU A 151 -29.55 5.60 -1.46
N GLU A 152 -29.82 4.47 -2.12
CA GLU A 152 -31.13 3.80 -2.07
C GLU A 152 -31.47 3.35 -0.65
N MET A 153 -30.51 2.71 0.05
CA MET A 153 -30.68 2.30 1.44
C MET A 153 -30.93 3.50 2.37
N LEU A 154 -30.27 4.65 2.13
CA LEU A 154 -30.53 5.87 2.91
C LEU A 154 -31.95 6.41 2.72
N LYS A 155 -32.51 6.31 1.51
CA LYS A 155 -33.90 6.75 1.23
C LYS A 155 -34.94 5.87 1.91
N GLU A 156 -34.68 4.57 2.04
CA GLU A 156 -35.57 3.65 2.74
C GLU A 156 -35.59 3.87 4.27
N LEU A 157 -34.48 4.39 4.82
CA LEU A 157 -34.32 4.62 6.26
C LEU A 157 -34.79 6.00 6.73
N ALA A 158 -34.83 7.00 5.85
CA ALA A 158 -35.45 8.28 6.15
C ALA A 158 -36.97 8.09 6.08
N PRO A 159 -37.71 8.05 7.22
CA PRO A 159 -39.15 8.00 7.15
C PRO A 159 -39.60 9.25 6.40
N SER A 160 -40.48 9.07 5.42
CA SER A 160 -41.22 10.17 4.82
C SER A 160 -41.77 11.04 5.94
N GLU A 161 -41.25 12.26 6.06
CA GLU A 161 -41.91 13.32 6.82
C GLU A 161 -43.22 13.61 6.09
N GLU A 162 -44.25 12.84 6.39
CA GLU A 162 -45.66 13.13 6.11
C GLU A 162 -46.45 13.20 7.42
#